data_AF-A0A661LYK0-F1
#
_entry.id   AF-A0A661LYK0-F1
#
_cell.length_a   1.000
_cell.length_b   1.000
_cell.length_c   1.000
_cell.angle_alpha   90.00
_cell.angle_beta   90.00
_cell.angle_gamma   90.00
#
_symmetry.space_group_name_H-M   'P 1'
#
loop_
_entity.id
_entity.type
_entity.pdbx_description
1 polymer ?
#
loop_
_entity_poly.entity_id
_entity_poly.type
_entity_poly.pdbx_seq_one_letter_code
_entity_poly.pdbx_strand_id
1 'polypeptide(L)'
;MKTKSFIEADFPIKEVSEHSVREKNIRHGHISTLHIWWARRPLAASRASIYAALTPAPESEEERREKAKFIASLSAWENSLNEELLFQARKEILEANGGEPPKVLDPFAGGGAIPLEALRLGCETYAGDL
;
A
#
# COMPACT_ATOMS: atom_id res chain seq x y z
N MET A 1 23.62 -7.87 4.32
CA MET A 1 22.87 -7.32 5.47
C MET A 1 21.50 -6.93 4.95
N LYS A 2 20.40 -7.37 5.58
CA LYS A 2 19.06 -6.90 5.17
C LYS A 2 18.99 -5.41 5.48
N THR A 3 18.89 -4.58 4.45
CA THR A 3 18.49 -3.18 4.59
C THR A 3 17.12 -3.13 5.24
N LYS A 4 16.96 -2.28 6.26
CA LYS A 4 15.66 -2.08 6.91
C LYS A 4 14.67 -1.55 5.88
N SER A 5 13.41 -1.92 6.03
CA SER A 5 12.30 -1.39 5.24
C SER A 5 11.81 -0.04 5.80
N PHE A 6 11.13 0.77 4.99
CA PHE A 6 10.61 2.07 5.43
C PHE A 6 9.71 1.95 6.64
N ILE A 7 8.83 0.94 6.66
CA ILE A 7 7.89 0.70 7.76
C ILE A 7 8.57 0.43 9.12
N GLU A 8 9.84 -0.01 9.12
CA GLU A 8 10.63 -0.19 10.35
C GLU A 8 11.26 1.12 10.85
N ALA A 9 11.31 2.15 10.02
CA ALA A 9 11.87 3.45 10.35
C ALA A 9 10.79 4.50 10.63
N ASP A 10 9.74 4.56 9.79
CA ASP A 10 8.67 5.53 9.89
C ASP A 10 7.39 5.05 9.17
N PHE A 11 6.26 5.65 9.52
CA PHE A 11 5.00 5.44 8.80
C PHE A 11 4.07 6.64 9.06
N PRO A 12 3.46 7.26 8.03
CA PRO A 12 2.52 8.38 8.21
C PRO A 12 1.16 7.89 8.74
N ILE A 13 1.14 7.43 9.99
CA ILE A 13 -0.02 6.78 10.63
C ILE A 13 -1.24 7.69 10.62
N LYS A 14 -1.05 8.99 10.88
CA LYS A 14 -2.15 9.95 10.99
C LYS A 14 -2.91 10.07 9.67
N GLU A 15 -2.20 10.40 8.59
CA GLU A 15 -2.75 10.62 7.26
C GLU A 15 -3.37 9.33 6.71
N VAL A 16 -2.66 8.19 6.83
CA VAL A 16 -3.18 6.89 6.39
C VAL A 16 -4.45 6.49 7.17
N SER A 17 -4.51 6.83 8.46
CA SER A 17 -5.70 6.59 9.29
C SER A 17 -6.88 7.46 8.86
N GLU A 18 -6.65 8.74 8.57
CA GLU A 18 -7.66 9.67 8.07
C GLU A 18 -8.26 9.17 6.74
N HIS A 19 -7.41 8.74 5.79
CA HIS A 19 -7.85 8.14 4.53
C HIS A 19 -8.63 6.83 4.76
N SER A 20 -8.17 5.98 5.68
CA SER A 20 -8.83 4.72 6.03
C SER A 20 -10.22 4.92 6.65
N VAL A 21 -10.39 5.94 7.52
CA VAL A 21 -11.69 6.30 8.11
C VAL A 21 -12.61 6.85 7.04
N ARG A 22 -12.10 7.74 6.17
CA ARG A 22 -12.89 8.30 5.06
C ARG A 22 -13.41 7.20 4.15
N GLU A 23 -12.55 6.26 3.75
CA GLU A 23 -12.91 5.11 2.92
C GLU A 23 -14.10 4.32 3.49
N LYS A 24 -14.10 4.04 4.80
CA LYS A 24 -15.19 3.28 5.46
C LYS A 24 -16.55 3.98 5.38
N ASN A 25 -16.56 5.29 5.18
CA ASN A 25 -17.78 6.09 5.09
C ASN A 25 -18.28 6.26 3.65
N ILE A 26 -17.51 5.82 2.64
CA ILE A 26 -17.95 5.85 1.24
C ILE A 26 -18.89 4.68 0.98
N ARG A 27 -20.11 4.99 0.49
CA ARG A 27 -21.16 4.00 0.24
C ARG A 27 -21.47 3.73 -1.23
N HIS A 28 -20.80 4.43 -2.15
CA HIS A 28 -21.03 4.27 -3.57
C HIS A 28 -19.76 4.53 -4.39
N GLY A 29 -19.58 3.82 -5.49
CA GLY A 29 -18.50 4.03 -6.47
C GLY A 29 -17.08 3.62 -6.00
N HIS A 30 -16.93 3.13 -4.77
CA HIS A 30 -15.65 2.67 -4.25
C HIS A 30 -15.53 1.15 -4.38
N ILE A 31 -14.37 0.63 -4.79
CA ILE A 31 -14.20 -0.81 -5.04
C ILE A 31 -14.46 -1.67 -3.78
N SER A 32 -14.26 -1.10 -2.60
CA SER A 32 -14.63 -1.72 -1.32
C SER A 32 -16.13 -2.02 -1.14
N THR A 33 -17.01 -1.39 -1.91
CA THR A 33 -18.46 -1.65 -1.84
C THR A 33 -18.89 -2.80 -2.74
N LEU A 34 -18.00 -3.34 -3.59
CA LEU A 34 -18.30 -4.49 -4.44
C LEU A 34 -18.41 -5.80 -3.65
N HIS A 35 -17.55 -5.98 -2.66
CA HIS A 35 -17.53 -7.15 -1.81
C HIS A 35 -17.32 -6.75 -0.35
N ILE A 36 -18.37 -6.91 0.46
CA ILE A 36 -18.38 -6.54 1.87
C ILE A 36 -17.97 -7.75 2.70
N TRP A 37 -16.91 -7.59 3.50
CA TRP A 37 -16.40 -8.61 4.41
C TRP A 37 -16.35 -8.07 5.85
N TRP A 38 -16.68 -8.91 6.84
CA TRP A 38 -16.81 -8.47 8.24
C TRP A 38 -15.50 -7.96 8.86
N ALA A 39 -14.35 -8.45 8.38
CA ALA A 39 -13.02 -8.04 8.82
C ALA A 39 -12.21 -7.32 7.72
N ARG A 40 -12.87 -6.60 6.82
CA ARG A 40 -12.20 -5.95 5.68
C ARG A 40 -11.18 -4.90 6.15
N ARG A 41 -9.93 -5.06 5.73
CA ARG A 41 -8.89 -4.03 5.89
C ARG A 41 -9.14 -2.86 4.94
N PRO A 42 -8.92 -1.59 5.36
CA PRO A 42 -8.97 -0.44 4.44
C PRO A 42 -7.96 -0.60 3.31
N LEU A 43 -8.33 -0.18 2.10
CA LEU A 43 -7.42 -0.19 0.95
C LEU A 43 -6.30 0.82 1.15
N ALA A 44 -6.61 2.00 1.69
CA ALA A 44 -5.61 3.03 2.02
C ALA A 44 -4.48 2.47 2.88
N ALA A 45 -4.82 1.83 4.01
CA ALA A 45 -3.85 1.19 4.89
C ALA A 45 -3.10 0.04 4.20
N SER A 46 -3.81 -0.80 3.44
CA SER A 46 -3.20 -1.93 2.74
C SER A 46 -2.13 -1.47 1.74
N ARG A 47 -2.44 -0.49 0.89
CA ARG A 47 -1.50 0.10 -0.07
C ARG A 47 -0.29 0.73 0.60
N ALA A 48 -0.54 1.56 1.62
CA ALA A 48 0.52 2.25 2.35
C ALA A 48 1.47 1.25 3.04
N SER A 49 0.93 0.22 3.70
CA SER A 49 1.74 -0.80 4.38
C SER A 49 2.55 -1.65 3.41
N ILE A 50 1.98 -2.05 2.26
CA ILE A 50 2.72 -2.82 1.25
C ILE A 50 3.88 -1.98 0.71
N TYR A 51 3.63 -0.73 0.33
CA TYR A 51 4.67 0.17 -0.16
C TYR A 51 5.80 0.36 0.85
N ALA A 52 5.44 0.70 2.10
CA ALA A 52 6.41 0.95 3.15
C ALA A 52 7.21 -0.31 3.54
N ALA A 53 6.63 -1.51 3.40
CA ALA A 53 7.31 -2.77 3.67
C ALA A 53 8.26 -3.20 2.54
N LEU A 54 7.97 -2.81 1.30
CA LEU A 54 8.73 -3.22 0.11
C LEU A 54 9.74 -2.18 -0.37
N THR A 55 9.81 -1.02 0.28
CA THR A 55 10.78 0.05 -0.01
C THR A 55 11.79 0.20 1.12
N PRO A 56 13.03 0.61 0.83
CA PRO A 56 14.07 0.73 1.85
C PRO A 56 13.79 1.87 2.82
N ALA A 57 14.31 1.70 4.04
CA ALA A 57 14.38 2.75 5.05
C ALA A 57 15.13 3.98 4.50
N PRO A 58 14.72 5.19 4.90
CA PRO A 58 15.36 6.40 4.45
C PRO A 58 16.75 6.55 5.08
N GLU A 59 17.68 7.16 4.35
CA GLU A 59 19.04 7.42 4.86
C GLU A 59 19.14 8.78 5.58
N SER A 60 18.20 9.69 5.30
CA SER A 60 18.16 11.05 5.85
C SER A 60 16.78 11.42 6.38
N GLU A 61 16.74 12.44 7.24
CA GLU A 61 15.49 12.99 7.78
C GLU A 61 14.66 13.67 6.68
N GLU A 62 15.31 14.29 5.70
CA GLU A 62 14.66 14.86 4.51
C GLU A 62 13.98 13.76 3.68
N GLU A 63 14.71 12.68 3.36
CA GLU A 63 14.13 11.55 2.61
C GLU A 63 12.98 10.89 3.38
N ARG A 64 13.12 10.75 4.70
CA ARG A 64 12.04 10.23 5.57
C ARG A 64 10.76 11.04 5.39
N ARG A 65 10.86 12.37 5.46
CA ARG A 65 9.70 13.28 5.33
C ARG A 65 9.09 13.23 3.94
N GLU A 66 9.91 13.25 2.88
CA GLU A 66 9.43 13.19 1.51
C GLU A 66 8.72 11.86 1.22
N LYS A 67 9.32 10.74 1.63
CA LYS A 67 8.74 9.41 1.45
C LYS A 67 7.47 9.22 2.30
N ALA A 68 7.40 9.80 3.52
CA ALA A 68 6.17 9.81 4.31
C ALA A 68 5.04 10.62 3.64
N LYS A 69 5.34 11.79 3.06
CA LYS A 69 4.36 12.57 2.26
C LYS A 69 3.90 11.79 1.03
N PHE A 70 4.83 11.10 0.35
CA PHE A 70 4.50 10.25 -0.78
C PHE A 70 3.55 9.11 -0.37
N ILE A 71 3.85 8.40 0.72
CA ILE A 71 2.98 7.33 1.25
C ILE A 71 1.59 7.87 1.62
N ALA A 72 1.52 9.05 2.26
CA ALA A 72 0.25 9.69 2.58
C ALA A 72 -0.57 9.97 1.30
N SER A 73 0.06 10.59 0.29
CA SER A 73 -0.57 10.84 -1.01
C SER A 73 -1.01 9.55 -1.71
N LEU A 74 -0.14 8.54 -1.73
CA LEU A 74 -0.40 7.24 -2.33
C LEU A 74 -1.59 6.55 -1.65
N SER A 75 -1.77 6.72 -0.33
CA SER A 75 -2.85 6.09 0.43
C SER A 75 -4.24 6.67 0.18
N ALA A 76 -4.33 7.89 -0.38
CA ALA A 76 -5.61 8.52 -0.67
C ALA A 76 -6.42 7.70 -1.69
N TRP A 77 -7.74 7.61 -1.48
CA TRP A 77 -8.63 6.89 -2.39
C TRP A 77 -8.65 7.54 -3.78
N GLU A 78 -8.68 8.87 -3.83
CA GLU A 78 -8.69 9.66 -5.06
C GLU A 78 -7.49 9.36 -5.96
N ASN A 79 -6.38 8.96 -5.34
CA ASN A 79 -5.13 8.63 -6.01
C ASN A 79 -4.98 7.14 -6.35
N SER A 80 -5.98 6.31 -6.03
CA SER A 80 -5.91 4.85 -6.22
C SER A 80 -5.77 4.39 -7.68
N LEU A 81 -6.11 5.28 -8.63
CA LEU A 81 -5.98 5.06 -10.08
C LEU A 81 -5.07 6.12 -10.73
N ASN A 82 -4.35 6.90 -9.94
CA ASN A 82 -3.41 7.88 -10.47
C ASN A 82 -2.20 7.14 -11.06
N GLU A 83 -2.12 7.11 -12.39
CA GLU A 83 -1.09 6.36 -13.12
C GLU A 83 0.33 6.83 -12.81
N GLU A 84 0.52 8.13 -12.59
CA GLU A 84 1.84 8.72 -12.31
C GLU A 84 2.35 8.27 -10.93
N LEU A 85 1.49 8.35 -9.90
CA LEU A 85 1.82 7.87 -8.56
C LEU A 85 2.04 6.36 -8.53
N LEU A 86 1.19 5.59 -9.22
CA LEU A 86 1.34 4.14 -9.30
C LEU A 86 2.59 3.74 -10.07
N PHE A 87 2.92 4.44 -11.15
CA PHE A 87 4.15 4.21 -11.91
C PHE A 87 5.38 4.47 -11.05
N GLN A 88 5.42 5.60 -10.35
CA GLN A 88 6.51 5.89 -9.41
C GLN A 88 6.61 4.81 -8.33
N ALA A 89 5.49 4.43 -7.72
CA ALA A 89 5.49 3.44 -6.65
C ALA A 89 5.97 2.06 -7.12
N ARG A 90 5.51 1.62 -8.30
CA ARG A 90 5.95 0.37 -8.94
C ARG A 90 7.44 0.39 -9.24
N LYS A 91 7.93 1.51 -9.77
CA LYS A 91 9.36 1.68 -10.10
C LYS A 91 10.23 1.58 -8.85
N GLU A 92 9.88 2.32 -7.79
CA GLU A 92 10.64 2.29 -6.53
C GLU A 92 10.63 0.90 -5.88
N ILE A 93 9.48 0.21 -5.88
CA ILE A 93 9.38 -1.17 -5.40
C ILE A 93 10.25 -2.11 -6.25
N LEU A 94 10.19 -2.02 -7.57
CA LEU A 94 10.95 -2.88 -8.47
C LEU A 94 12.47 -2.70 -8.26
N GLU A 95 12.94 -1.45 -8.20
CA GLU A 95 14.33 -1.10 -7.97
C GLU A 95 14.82 -1.59 -6.59
N ALA A 96 13.98 -1.42 -5.55
CA ALA A 96 14.29 -1.88 -4.19
C ALA A 96 14.42 -3.40 -4.07
N ASN A 97 13.78 -4.16 -4.97
CA ASN A 97 13.71 -5.62 -4.93
C ASN A 97 14.49 -6.29 -6.07
N GLY A 98 15.55 -5.63 -6.56
CA GLY A 98 16.51 -6.24 -7.49
C GLY A 98 16.02 -6.34 -8.93
N GLY A 99 15.02 -5.55 -9.32
CA GLY A 99 14.46 -5.56 -10.67
C GLY A 99 13.40 -6.64 -10.90
N GLU A 100 13.03 -7.40 -9.86
CA GLU A 100 11.99 -8.43 -9.93
C GLU A 100 10.74 -8.01 -9.13
N PRO A 101 9.53 -8.19 -9.68
CA PRO A 101 8.29 -7.97 -8.94
C PRO A 101 8.26 -8.80 -7.65
N PRO A 102 8.09 -8.17 -6.46
CA PRO A 102 8.01 -8.91 -5.22
C PRO A 102 6.82 -9.85 -5.20
N LYS A 103 7.04 -11.05 -4.65
CA LYS A 103 5.97 -12.03 -4.43
C LYS A 103 5.26 -11.73 -3.13
N VAL A 104 3.96 -11.44 -3.20
CA VAL A 104 3.10 -11.17 -2.03
C VAL A 104 2.08 -12.30 -1.91
N LEU A 105 2.11 -13.01 -0.79
CA LEU A 105 1.13 -14.04 -0.43
C LEU A 105 0.25 -13.52 0.71
N ASP A 106 -1.05 -13.45 0.47
CA ASP A 106 -2.06 -13.27 1.52
C ASP A 106 -2.86 -14.58 1.69
N PRO A 107 -2.55 -15.41 2.71
CA PRO A 107 -3.23 -16.68 2.92
C PRO A 107 -4.61 -16.53 3.57
N PHE A 108 -5.00 -15.31 3.98
CA PHE A 108 -6.28 -15.02 4.63
C PHE A 108 -6.88 -13.74 4.03
N ALA A 109 -7.08 -13.77 2.71
CA ALA A 109 -7.39 -12.58 1.93
C ALA A 109 -8.70 -11.89 2.34
N GLY A 110 -9.69 -12.64 2.83
CA GLY A 110 -10.98 -12.10 3.25
C GLY A 110 -11.60 -11.26 2.15
N GLY A 111 -11.82 -9.98 2.47
CA GLY A 111 -12.32 -8.99 1.51
C GLY A 111 -11.35 -8.57 0.39
N GLY A 112 -10.20 -9.22 0.23
CA GLY A 112 -9.28 -9.05 -0.90
C GLY A 112 -8.50 -7.74 -0.93
N ALA A 113 -8.46 -6.98 0.16
CA ALA A 113 -7.86 -5.64 0.21
C ALA A 113 -6.35 -5.63 -0.06
N ILE A 114 -5.60 -6.49 0.64
CA ILE A 114 -4.15 -6.61 0.47
C ILE A 114 -3.79 -7.10 -0.94
N PRO A 115 -4.36 -8.21 -1.46
CA PRO A 115 -3.97 -8.67 -2.78
C PRO A 115 -4.36 -7.68 -3.89
N LEU A 116 -5.50 -6.98 -3.78
CA LEU A 116 -5.85 -5.92 -4.72
C LEU A 116 -4.80 -4.81 -4.76
N GLU A 117 -4.38 -4.31 -3.59
CA GLU A 117 -3.41 -3.22 -3.53
C GLU A 117 -1.98 -3.69 -3.89
N ALA A 118 -1.61 -4.93 -3.58
CA ALA A 118 -0.34 -5.51 -4.02
C ALA A 118 -0.26 -5.60 -5.54
N LEU A 119 -1.34 -6.04 -6.20
CA LEU A 119 -1.44 -6.03 -7.67
C LEU A 119 -1.35 -4.61 -8.23
N ARG A 120 -2.01 -3.63 -7.61
CA ARG A 120 -1.90 -2.21 -8.02
C ARG A 120 -0.47 -1.69 -7.95
N LEU A 121 0.29 -2.11 -6.95
CA LEU A 121 1.70 -1.77 -6.76
C LEU A 121 2.67 -2.60 -7.60
N GLY A 122 2.17 -3.46 -8.49
CA GLY A 122 2.98 -4.22 -9.44
C GLY A 122 3.62 -5.48 -8.84
N CYS A 123 3.13 -5.97 -7.70
CA CYS A 123 3.62 -7.20 -7.09
C CYS A 123 3.03 -8.44 -7.77
N GLU A 124 3.80 -9.52 -7.81
CA GLU A 124 3.30 -10.85 -8.14
C GLU A 124 2.49 -11.37 -6.95
N THR A 125 1.17 -11.40 -7.08
CA THR A 125 0.29 -11.51 -5.92
C THR A 125 -0.48 -12.83 -5.91
N TYR A 126 -0.44 -13.51 -4.77
CA TYR A 126 -1.14 -14.76 -4.49
C TYR A 126 -2.08 -14.54 -3.31
N ALA A 127 -3.32 -15.01 -3.44
CA ALA A 127 -4.34 -14.89 -2.41
C ALA A 127 -5.00 -16.25 -2.16
N GLY A 128 -5.20 -16.59 -0.89
CA GLY A 128 -5.99 -17.72 -0.45
C GLY A 128 -7.04 -17.28 0.56
N ASP A 129 -8.17 -17.99 0.58
CA ASP A 129 -9.19 -17.89 1.62
C ASP A 129 -9.94 -19.23 1.75
N LEU A 130 -10.66 -19.42 2.87
CA LEU A 130 -11.36 -20.67 3.22
C LEU A 130 -12.70 -20.88 2.48
#